data_AF-A0AAV7T9F7-F1
#
_entry.id   AF-A0AAV7T9F7-F1
#
_cell.length_a   1.000
_cell.length_b   1.000
_cell.length_c   1.000
_cell.angle_alpha   90.00
_cell.angle_beta   90.00
_cell.angle_gamma   90.00
#
_symmetry.space_group_name_H-M   'P 1'
#
loop_
_entity.id
_entity.type
_entity.pdbx_description
1 polymer ?
#
loop_
_entity_poly.entity_id
_entity_poly.type
_entity_poly.pdbx_seq_one_letter_code
_entity_poly.pdbx_strand_id
1 'polypeptide(L)'
;MATQKQNKKDSNLIDLFAKTQAKKQDPTRELGSDPEGGNSDGTVEEDANPVANVFMEQLFGFLQEDLAALRQELATTVKELKGEGTGLGQRVKTVERICERQEEELDHHRQKIITLQDSNRDLQYGREDLENRSWRSNIRIRGVPVQDIVGPLEGFVIRLFKHMAPVLDDQDIILDCTHRTVRPSQRVHRRQEKEPSNSLVPAREEAITTPHEATPP
;
A
#
# COMPACT_ATOMS: atom_id res chain seq x y z
N MET A 1 17.11 9.12 19.34
CA MET A 1 18.00 7.93 19.34
C MET A 1 17.20 6.65 19.64
N ALA A 2 16.32 6.20 18.74
CA ALA A 2 15.42 5.07 19.03
C ALA A 2 15.00 4.23 17.80
N THR A 3 15.81 4.16 16.74
CA THR A 3 15.45 3.41 15.51
C THR A 3 16.39 2.24 15.19
N GLN A 4 17.35 1.92 16.06
CA GLN A 4 18.43 0.96 15.76
C GLN A 4 18.19 -0.48 16.28
N LYS A 5 16.95 -0.86 16.64
CA LYS A 5 16.65 -2.18 17.26
C LYS A 5 15.82 -3.16 16.43
N GLN A 6 15.28 -2.77 15.28
CA GLN A 6 14.46 -3.69 14.46
C GLN A 6 15.25 -4.47 13.40
N ASN A 7 16.46 -4.04 13.02
CA ASN A 7 17.24 -4.65 11.94
C ASN A 7 17.96 -5.98 12.29
N LYS A 8 17.64 -6.62 13.43
CA LYS A 8 18.31 -7.85 13.89
C LYS A 8 17.45 -9.11 13.84
N LYS A 9 16.17 -9.02 13.49
CA LYS A 9 15.29 -10.20 13.42
C LYS A 9 15.23 -10.81 12.02
N ASP A 10 15.45 -10.02 10.97
CA ASP A 10 15.29 -10.50 9.59
C ASP A 10 16.55 -11.19 9.04
N SER A 11 17.71 -11.03 9.67
CA SER A 11 18.94 -11.75 9.26
C SER A 11 18.93 -13.23 9.64
N ASN A 12 18.11 -13.65 10.61
CA ASN A 12 18.11 -15.05 11.08
C ASN A 12 17.24 -15.98 10.22
N LEU A 13 16.31 -15.45 9.42
CA LEU A 13 15.43 -16.29 8.59
C LEU A 13 16.12 -16.72 7.29
N ILE A 14 16.98 -15.85 6.73
CA ILE A 14 17.73 -16.12 5.50
C ILE A 14 18.83 -17.15 5.75
N ASP A 15 19.49 -17.13 6.91
CA ASP A 15 20.50 -18.12 7.30
C ASP A 15 19.91 -19.52 7.55
N LEU A 16 18.62 -19.62 7.89
CA LEU A 16 17.96 -20.90 8.09
C LEU A 16 17.62 -21.60 6.76
N PHE A 17 17.37 -20.85 5.69
CA PHE A 17 17.10 -21.40 4.36
C PHE A 17 18.37 -21.80 3.60
N ALA A 18 19.50 -21.11 3.84
CA ALA A 18 20.78 -21.47 3.25
C ALA A 18 21.34 -22.80 3.80
N LYS A 19 20.99 -23.20 5.03
CA LYS A 19 21.46 -24.44 5.65
C LYS A 19 20.74 -25.70 5.18
N THR A 20 19.57 -25.60 4.55
CA THR A 20 18.78 -26.77 4.10
C THR A 20 19.11 -27.20 2.67
N GLN A 21 19.87 -26.41 1.91
CA GLN A 21 20.23 -26.71 0.51
C GLN A 21 21.64 -27.32 0.34
N ALA A 22 22.41 -27.48 1.41
CA ALA A 22 23.81 -27.94 1.36
C ALA A 22 24.02 -29.45 1.59
N LYS A 23 22.98 -30.30 1.53
CA LYS A 23 23.14 -31.76 1.63
C LYS A 23 22.95 -32.44 0.28
N LYS A 24 23.94 -32.22 -0.58
CA LYS A 24 24.18 -32.99 -1.80
C LYS A 24 24.81 -34.35 -1.46
N GLN A 25 24.35 -35.37 -2.19
CA GLN A 25 25.11 -36.48 -2.78
C GLN A 25 25.51 -37.69 -1.91
N ASP A 26 25.02 -38.83 -2.40
CA ASP A 26 25.56 -40.20 -2.50
C ASP A 26 26.52 -40.75 -1.44
N PRO A 27 26.30 -42.02 -1.07
CA PRO A 27 27.25 -43.00 -1.60
C PRO A 27 26.57 -44.23 -2.20
N THR A 28 27.00 -44.53 -3.42
CA THR A 28 27.12 -45.86 -4.00
C THR A 28 27.56 -46.87 -2.93
N ARG A 29 26.75 -47.91 -2.69
CA ARG A 29 27.17 -49.07 -1.91
C ARG A 29 26.83 -50.33 -2.70
N GLU A 30 27.83 -50.79 -3.44
CA GLU A 30 27.93 -52.17 -3.87
C GLU A 30 28.06 -53.07 -2.64
N LEU A 31 27.21 -54.10 -2.59
CA LEU A 31 27.29 -55.34 -1.81
C LEU A 31 26.33 -56.27 -2.57
N GLY A 32 26.76 -57.30 -3.31
CA GLY A 32 27.85 -58.19 -2.99
C GLY A 32 27.37 -59.20 -1.96
N SER A 33 26.51 -60.13 -2.39
CA SER A 33 26.28 -61.41 -1.70
C SER A 33 25.48 -62.34 -2.61
N ASP A 34 26.21 -63.21 -3.31
CA ASP A 34 25.75 -64.54 -3.68
C ASP A 34 25.23 -65.28 -2.44
N PRO A 35 24.25 -66.19 -2.63
CA PRO A 35 24.43 -67.50 -2.07
C PRO A 35 24.26 -68.59 -3.14
N GLU A 36 25.27 -69.44 -3.19
CA GLU A 36 25.21 -70.78 -3.76
C GLU A 36 24.05 -71.61 -3.16
N GLY A 37 23.58 -72.57 -3.96
CA GLY A 37 23.40 -73.93 -3.45
C GLY A 37 22.02 -74.29 -2.93
N GLY A 38 21.16 -74.80 -3.81
CA GLY A 38 19.92 -75.44 -3.43
C GLY A 38 19.24 -76.18 -4.58
N ASN A 39 19.91 -77.15 -5.19
CA ASN A 39 19.23 -78.16 -6.02
C ASN A 39 18.36 -79.04 -5.11
N SER A 40 17.09 -78.67 -4.96
CA SER A 40 16.03 -79.59 -4.56
C SER A 40 15.31 -80.05 -5.82
N ASP A 41 15.82 -81.15 -6.39
CA ASP A 41 15.10 -82.01 -7.31
C ASP A 41 13.89 -82.60 -6.55
N GLY A 42 12.77 -81.91 -6.69
CA GLY A 42 11.47 -82.29 -6.16
C GLY A 42 10.50 -82.21 -7.32
N THR A 43 10.40 -83.30 -8.08
CA THR A 43 9.27 -83.61 -8.95
C THR A 43 8.00 -83.72 -8.10
N VAL A 44 7.44 -82.57 -7.74
CA VAL A 44 6.05 -82.49 -7.30
C VAL A 44 5.23 -82.51 -8.58
N GLU A 45 4.66 -83.68 -8.88
CA GLU A 45 3.59 -83.82 -9.86
C GLU A 45 2.51 -82.77 -9.55
N GLU A 46 2.51 -81.72 -10.36
CA GLU A 46 1.45 -80.71 -10.44
C GLU A 46 0.20 -81.39 -10.98
N ASP A 47 -0.62 -81.95 -10.08
CA ASP A 47 -2.06 -82.03 -10.30
C ASP A 47 -2.64 -80.60 -10.19
N ALA A 48 -2.18 -79.72 -11.09
CA ALA A 48 -2.65 -78.36 -11.21
C ALA A 48 -4.03 -78.40 -11.85
N ASN A 49 -5.07 -78.17 -11.02
CA ASN A 49 -6.42 -77.98 -11.51
C ASN A 49 -6.41 -76.83 -12.55
N PRO A 50 -6.64 -77.10 -13.85
CA PRO A 50 -6.44 -76.11 -14.92
C PRO A 50 -7.36 -74.89 -14.74
N VAL A 51 -8.46 -75.05 -14.01
CA VAL A 51 -9.39 -73.97 -13.66
C VAL A 51 -8.75 -72.95 -12.70
N ALA A 52 -7.91 -73.39 -11.77
CA ALA A 52 -7.24 -72.50 -10.81
C ALA A 52 -6.11 -71.67 -11.46
N ASN A 53 -5.39 -72.26 -12.42
CA ASN A 53 -4.34 -71.55 -13.16
C ASN A 53 -4.93 -70.47 -14.09
N VAL A 54 -6.02 -70.76 -14.79
CA VAL A 54 -6.72 -69.76 -15.62
C VAL A 54 -7.26 -68.60 -14.77
N PHE A 55 -7.77 -68.89 -13.57
CA PHE A 55 -8.23 -67.85 -12.64
C PHE A 55 -7.07 -66.98 -12.12
N MET A 56 -5.94 -67.59 -11.75
CA MET A 56 -4.74 -66.87 -11.32
C MET A 56 -4.18 -65.96 -12.43
N GLU A 57 -4.10 -66.45 -13.67
CA GLU A 57 -3.66 -65.63 -14.81
C GLU A 57 -4.60 -64.43 -15.06
N GLN A 58 -5.91 -64.63 -14.96
CA GLN A 58 -6.89 -63.54 -15.07
C GLN A 58 -6.75 -62.52 -13.91
N LEU A 59 -6.54 -62.99 -12.69
CA LEU A 59 -6.32 -62.13 -11.52
C LEU A 59 -5.03 -61.31 -11.66
N PHE A 60 -3.94 -61.93 -12.14
CA PHE A 60 -2.68 -61.24 -12.41
C PHE A 60 -2.81 -60.22 -13.53
N GLY A 61 -3.55 -60.55 -14.60
CA GLY A 61 -3.87 -59.60 -15.67
C GLY A 61 -4.61 -58.37 -15.13
N PHE A 62 -5.65 -58.60 -14.33
CA PHE A 62 -6.41 -57.52 -13.69
C PHE A 62 -5.54 -56.64 -12.77
N LEU A 63 -4.70 -57.25 -11.93
CA LEU A 63 -3.78 -56.51 -11.04
C LEU A 63 -2.74 -55.71 -11.83
N GLN A 64 -2.26 -56.23 -12.96
CA GLN A 64 -1.33 -55.51 -13.82
C GLN A 64 -2.01 -54.31 -14.50
N GLU A 65 -3.25 -54.47 -14.96
CA GLU A 65 -4.05 -53.38 -15.52
C GLU A 65 -4.33 -52.29 -14.48
N ASP A 66 -4.76 -52.66 -13.27
CA ASP A 66 -4.99 -51.72 -12.17
C ASP A 66 -3.71 -50.97 -11.78
N LEU A 67 -2.57 -51.67 -11.69
CA LEU A 67 -1.28 -51.03 -11.42
C LEU A 67 -0.85 -50.09 -12.55
N ALA A 68 -1.12 -50.44 -13.82
CA ALA A 68 -0.83 -49.59 -14.95
C ALA A 68 -1.71 -48.32 -14.93
N ALA A 69 -3.00 -48.47 -14.62
CA ALA A 69 -3.94 -47.37 -14.47
C ALA A 69 -3.53 -46.41 -13.34
N LEU A 70 -3.21 -46.93 -12.15
CA LEU A 70 -2.72 -46.14 -11.02
C LEU A 70 -1.41 -45.42 -11.33
N ARG A 71 -0.48 -46.06 -12.04
CA ARG A 71 0.76 -45.41 -12.49
C ARG A 71 0.49 -44.27 -13.45
N GLN A 72 -0.47 -44.44 -14.35
CA GLN A 72 -0.85 -43.40 -15.29
C GLN A 72 -1.51 -42.22 -14.58
N GLU A 73 -2.44 -42.48 -13.66
CA GLU A 73 -3.09 -41.45 -12.83
C GLU A 73 -2.09 -40.70 -11.94
N LEU A 74 -1.13 -41.41 -11.35
CA LEU A 74 -0.06 -40.77 -10.59
C LEU A 74 0.82 -39.89 -11.49
N ALA A 75 1.12 -40.34 -12.71
CA ALA A 75 1.90 -39.55 -13.66
C ALA A 75 1.16 -38.29 -14.12
N THR A 76 -0.15 -38.36 -14.34
CA THR A 76 -0.98 -37.19 -14.71
C THR A 76 -1.07 -36.19 -13.57
N THR A 77 -1.38 -36.65 -12.35
CA THR A 77 -1.45 -35.77 -11.17
C THR A 77 -0.12 -35.10 -10.87
N VAL A 78 1.02 -35.82 -10.96
CA VAL A 78 2.35 -35.22 -10.80
C VAL A 78 2.64 -34.19 -11.88
N LYS A 79 2.18 -34.41 -13.12
CA LYS A 79 2.35 -33.45 -14.21
C LYS A 79 1.51 -32.19 -13.98
N GLU A 80 0.27 -32.34 -13.52
CA GLU A 80 -0.63 -31.24 -13.17
C GLU A 80 -0.05 -30.41 -12.02
N LEU A 81 0.37 -31.04 -10.93
CA LEU A 81 1.01 -30.37 -9.79
C LEU A 81 2.29 -29.62 -10.21
N LYS A 82 3.08 -30.18 -11.12
CA LYS A 82 4.23 -29.44 -11.70
C LYS A 82 3.77 -28.22 -12.49
N GLY A 83 2.72 -28.36 -13.30
CA GLY A 83 2.09 -27.25 -14.02
C GLY A 83 1.64 -26.14 -13.08
N GLU A 84 0.84 -26.47 -12.07
CA GLU A 84 0.38 -25.54 -11.04
C GLU A 84 1.54 -24.89 -10.28
N GLY A 85 2.56 -25.66 -9.89
CA GLY A 85 3.76 -25.15 -9.24
C GLY A 85 4.51 -24.13 -10.09
N THR A 86 4.65 -24.38 -11.39
CA THR A 86 5.25 -23.41 -12.31
C THR A 86 4.38 -22.16 -12.48
N GLY A 87 3.06 -22.31 -12.59
CA GLY A 87 2.12 -21.21 -12.69
C GLY A 87 2.12 -20.33 -11.44
N LEU A 88 2.15 -20.95 -10.25
CA LEU A 88 2.28 -20.23 -8.98
C LEU A 88 3.61 -19.48 -8.91
N GLY A 89 4.72 -20.10 -9.32
CA GLY A 89 6.02 -19.45 -9.37
C GLY A 89 6.06 -18.23 -10.30
N GLN A 90 5.36 -18.28 -11.44
CA GLN A 90 5.23 -17.11 -12.32
C GLN A 90 4.39 -15.99 -11.70
N ARG A 91 3.29 -16.34 -11.03
CA ARG A 91 2.43 -15.37 -10.33
C ARG A 91 3.19 -14.67 -9.21
N VAL A 92 3.93 -15.42 -8.39
CA VAL A 92 4.77 -14.87 -7.32
C VAL A 92 5.79 -13.89 -7.89
N LYS A 93 6.55 -14.27 -8.94
CA LYS A 93 7.50 -13.36 -9.61
C LYS A 93 6.85 -12.10 -10.16
N THR A 94 5.60 -12.20 -10.61
CA THR A 94 4.85 -11.05 -11.14
C THR A 94 4.47 -10.10 -10.00
N VAL A 95 3.98 -10.64 -8.89
CA VAL A 95 3.65 -9.87 -7.69
C VAL A 95 4.88 -9.21 -7.10
N GLU A 96 6.00 -9.93 -7.00
CA GLU A 96 7.28 -9.39 -6.52
C GLU A 96 7.70 -8.16 -7.33
N ARG A 97 7.69 -8.23 -8.67
CA ARG A 97 8.01 -7.08 -9.53
C ARG A 97 7.03 -5.92 -9.40
N ILE A 98 5.75 -6.20 -9.16
CA ILE A 98 4.75 -5.15 -8.93
C ILE A 98 5.03 -4.46 -7.60
N CYS A 99 5.35 -5.22 -6.54
CA CYS A 99 5.71 -4.68 -5.24
C CYS A 99 6.96 -3.81 -5.32
N GLU A 100 8.03 -4.29 -5.99
CA GLU A 100 9.26 -3.51 -6.20
C GLU A 100 8.96 -2.17 -6.89
N ARG A 101 8.19 -2.19 -7.98
CA ARG A 101 7.80 -0.96 -8.69
C ARG A 101 6.97 -0.02 -7.81
N GLN A 102 6.03 -0.57 -7.04
CA GLN A 102 5.20 0.24 -6.15
C GLN A 102 6.03 0.88 -5.03
N GLU A 103 7.05 0.19 -4.53
CA GLU A 103 7.99 0.73 -3.55
C GLU A 103 8.79 1.90 -4.14
N GLU A 104 9.32 1.75 -5.36
CA GLU A 104 10.01 2.82 -6.08
C GLU A 104 9.11 4.04 -6.32
N GLU A 105 7.86 3.82 -6.75
CA GLU A 105 6.88 4.90 -6.96
C GLU A 105 6.52 5.62 -5.65
N LEU A 106 6.37 4.87 -4.55
CA LEU A 106 6.10 5.45 -3.23
C LEU A 106 7.25 6.32 -2.75
N ASP A 107 8.49 5.88 -2.93
CA ASP A 107 9.67 6.67 -2.54
C ASP A 107 9.83 7.92 -3.41
N HIS A 108 9.56 7.82 -4.71
CA HIS A 108 9.50 8.98 -5.60
C HIS A 108 8.43 10.00 -5.17
N HIS A 109 7.23 9.52 -4.83
CA HIS A 109 6.15 10.37 -4.34
C HIS A 109 6.47 11.02 -3.00
N ARG A 110 7.09 10.29 -2.06
CA ARG A 110 7.57 10.86 -0.80
C ARG A 110 8.56 11.99 -1.04
N GLN A 111 9.53 11.79 -1.93
CA GLN A 111 10.51 12.82 -2.24
C GLN A 111 9.86 14.07 -2.87
N LYS A 112 8.88 13.88 -3.77
CA LYS A 112 8.12 15.00 -4.35
C LYS A 112 7.33 15.77 -3.29
N ILE A 113 6.71 15.08 -2.35
CA ILE A 113 5.95 15.71 -1.26
C ILE A 113 6.88 16.60 -0.43
N ILE A 114 8.07 16.09 -0.05
CA ILE A 114 9.06 16.86 0.71
C ILE A 114 9.46 18.13 -0.07
N THR A 115 9.85 17.99 -1.34
CA THR A 115 10.23 19.15 -2.16
C THR A 115 9.11 20.18 -2.29
N LEU A 116 7.86 19.75 -2.45
CA LEU A 116 6.72 20.66 -2.53
C LEU A 116 6.42 21.33 -1.19
N GLN A 117 6.59 20.63 -0.07
CA GLN A 117 6.43 21.22 1.26
C GLN A 117 7.49 22.27 1.53
N ASP A 118 8.75 22.00 1.17
CA ASP A 118 9.85 22.96 1.31
C ASP A 118 9.61 24.19 0.42
N SER A 119 9.24 23.99 -0.85
CA SER A 119 8.92 25.10 -1.75
C SER A 119 7.75 25.96 -1.24
N ASN A 120 6.70 25.33 -0.70
CA ASN A 120 5.57 26.06 -0.13
C ASN A 120 6.01 26.86 1.11
N ARG A 121 6.86 26.29 1.95
CA ARG A 121 7.43 26.98 3.11
C ARG A 121 8.26 28.19 2.70
N ASP A 122 9.13 28.05 1.70
CA ASP A 122 9.94 29.15 1.18
C ASP A 122 9.07 30.27 0.59
N LEU A 123 8.03 29.90 -0.16
CA LEU A 123 7.06 30.86 -0.69
C LEU A 123 6.29 31.58 0.42
N GLN A 124 5.92 30.88 1.50
CA GLN A 124 5.28 31.50 2.66
C GLN A 124 6.20 32.50 3.35
N TYR A 125 7.47 32.15 3.57
CA TYR A 125 8.44 33.08 4.14
C TYR A 125 8.70 34.28 3.24
N GLY A 126 8.85 34.07 1.93
CA GLY A 126 9.01 35.15 0.96
C GLY A 126 7.79 36.08 0.96
N ARG A 127 6.57 35.51 1.02
CA ARG A 127 5.33 36.28 1.12
C ARG A 127 5.30 37.10 2.42
N GLU A 128 5.61 36.50 3.55
CA GLU A 128 5.62 37.20 4.84
C GLU A 128 6.64 38.34 4.87
N ASP A 129 7.85 38.13 4.34
CA ASP A 129 8.85 39.20 4.23
C ASP A 129 8.38 40.33 3.32
N LEU A 130 7.78 40.01 2.16
CA LEU A 130 7.22 41.01 1.25
C LEU A 130 6.05 41.78 1.87
N GLU A 131 5.13 41.10 2.57
CA GLU A 131 4.02 41.74 3.30
C GLU A 131 4.56 42.66 4.39
N ASN A 132 5.54 42.20 5.17
CA ASN A 132 6.19 43.01 6.20
C ASN A 132 6.87 44.25 5.60
N ARG A 133 7.65 44.10 4.52
CA ARG A 133 8.28 45.23 3.82
C ARG A 133 7.26 46.21 3.26
N SER A 134 6.18 45.70 2.68
CA SER A 134 5.07 46.50 2.16
C SER A 134 4.36 47.29 3.26
N TRP A 135 4.26 46.74 4.48
CA TRP A 135 3.57 47.38 5.60
C TRP A 135 4.45 48.24 6.50
N ARG A 136 5.78 48.19 6.36
CA ARG A 136 6.71 48.96 7.22
C ARG A 136 6.44 50.47 7.22
N SER A 137 6.02 51.04 6.10
CA SER A 137 5.66 52.46 5.98
C SER A 137 4.18 52.74 6.23
N ASN A 138 3.36 51.71 6.47
CA ASN A 138 1.92 51.86 6.59
C ASN A 138 1.49 51.99 8.06
N ILE A 139 0.91 53.14 8.41
CA ILE A 139 0.33 53.36 9.74
C ILE A 139 -1.18 53.06 9.70
N ARG A 140 -1.65 52.21 10.62
CA ARG A 140 -3.09 51.92 10.78
C ARG A 140 -3.66 52.66 11.98
N ILE A 141 -4.50 53.66 11.71
CA ILE A 141 -5.21 54.42 12.74
C ILE A 141 -6.57 53.76 12.99
N ARG A 142 -6.86 53.37 14.25
CA ARG A 142 -8.11 52.73 14.66
C ARG A 142 -8.85 53.61 15.66
N GLY A 143 -10.16 53.42 15.76
CA GLY A 143 -10.99 54.13 16.75
C GLY A 143 -11.38 55.55 16.38
N VAL A 144 -11.10 56.00 15.15
CA VAL A 144 -11.54 57.31 14.65
C VAL A 144 -13.03 57.24 14.33
N PRO A 145 -13.90 58.02 15.01
CA PRO A 145 -15.31 58.09 14.67
C PRO A 145 -15.47 58.66 13.26
N VAL A 146 -16.33 58.04 12.47
CA VAL A 146 -16.53 58.43 11.06
C VAL A 146 -17.03 59.88 10.93
N GLN A 147 -17.76 60.34 11.94
CA GLN A 147 -18.40 61.64 12.02
C GLN A 147 -17.38 62.78 12.17
N ASP A 148 -16.24 62.49 12.82
CA ASP A 148 -15.21 63.48 13.15
C ASP A 148 -14.27 63.74 11.96
N ILE A 149 -14.36 62.91 10.92
CA ILE A 149 -13.56 63.06 9.70
C ILE A 149 -14.27 64.06 8.79
N VAL A 150 -13.97 65.34 9.00
CA VAL A 150 -14.46 66.44 8.17
C VAL A 150 -13.49 66.71 7.02
N GLY A 151 -13.97 66.52 5.79
CA GLY A 151 -13.23 66.76 4.55
C GLY A 151 -12.37 65.57 4.08
N PRO A 152 -11.35 65.83 3.23
CA PRO A 152 -10.46 64.79 2.73
C PRO A 152 -9.71 64.07 3.85
N LEU A 153 -9.61 62.75 3.74
CA LEU A 153 -9.00 61.90 4.77
C LEU A 153 -7.52 62.26 5.02
N GLU A 154 -6.79 62.60 3.97
CA GLU A 154 -5.39 63.02 4.02
C GLU A 154 -5.21 64.25 4.93
N GLY A 155 -6.01 65.30 4.71
CA GLY A 155 -5.97 66.50 5.53
C GLY A 155 -6.35 66.25 6.99
N PHE A 156 -7.28 65.32 7.25
CA PHE A 156 -7.56 64.87 8.62
C PHE A 156 -6.34 64.20 9.27
N VAL A 157 -5.66 63.29 8.55
CA VAL A 157 -4.47 62.58 9.07
C VAL A 157 -3.32 63.54 9.36
N ILE A 158 -3.03 64.49 8.45
CA ILE A 158 -1.98 65.50 8.67
C ILE A 158 -2.28 66.33 9.92
N ARG A 159 -3.53 66.83 10.06
CA ARG A 159 -3.94 67.58 11.26
C ARG A 159 -3.81 66.75 12.53
N LEU A 160 -4.20 65.47 12.48
CA LEU A 160 -4.09 64.56 13.61
C LEU A 160 -2.62 64.38 14.04
N PHE A 161 -1.70 64.14 13.10
CA PHE A 161 -0.27 64.00 13.43
C PHE A 161 0.34 65.27 13.98
N LYS A 162 0.06 66.44 13.38
CA LYS A 162 0.50 67.74 13.89
C LYS A 162 -0.02 68.02 15.31
N HIS A 163 -1.29 67.69 15.56
CA HIS A 163 -1.88 67.82 16.89
C HIS A 163 -1.24 66.89 17.94
N MET A 164 -0.93 65.64 17.58
CA MET A 164 -0.31 64.68 18.50
C MET A 164 1.18 64.94 18.73
N ALA A 165 1.88 65.48 17.74
CA ALA A 165 3.31 65.75 17.80
C ALA A 165 3.59 67.17 17.24
N PRO A 166 3.45 68.21 18.08
CA PRO A 166 3.66 69.60 17.67
C PRO A 166 5.05 69.89 17.11
N VAL A 167 6.04 69.05 17.43
CA VAL A 167 7.40 69.11 16.85
C VAL A 167 7.39 68.95 15.32
N LEU A 168 6.32 68.39 14.75
CA LEU A 168 6.13 68.20 13.32
C LEU A 168 5.38 69.37 12.64
N ASP A 169 5.03 70.44 13.37
CA ASP A 169 4.25 71.54 12.81
C ASP A 169 4.96 72.24 11.64
N ASP A 170 6.29 72.38 11.74
CA ASP A 170 7.16 72.96 10.73
C ASP A 170 7.59 71.96 9.63
N GLN A 171 7.22 70.69 9.75
CA GLN A 171 7.57 69.65 8.77
C GLN A 171 6.43 69.39 7.78
N ASP A 172 6.81 69.21 6.51
CA ASP A 172 5.92 68.76 5.46
C ASP A 172 5.77 67.23 5.54
N ILE A 173 4.61 66.79 6.02
CA ILE A 173 4.27 65.37 6.09
C ILE A 173 3.81 64.92 4.70
N ILE A 174 4.60 64.06 4.05
CA ILE A 174 4.27 63.48 2.75
C ILE A 174 3.49 62.18 2.96
N LEU A 175 2.32 62.06 2.34
CA LEU A 175 1.48 60.87 2.38
C LEU A 175 1.33 60.30 0.97
N ASP A 176 1.79 59.07 0.75
CA ASP A 176 1.65 58.41 -0.56
C ASP A 176 0.20 57.99 -0.85
N CYS A 177 -0.47 57.40 0.13
CA CYS A 177 -1.85 56.96 0.00
C CYS A 177 -2.55 56.97 1.36
N THR A 178 -3.77 57.52 1.39
CA THR A 178 -4.63 57.46 2.57
C THR A 178 -5.98 56.86 2.19
N HIS A 179 -6.33 55.73 2.80
CA HIS A 179 -7.61 55.08 2.54
C HIS A 179 -8.17 54.45 3.80
N ARG A 180 -9.49 54.27 3.82
CA ARG A 180 -10.14 53.46 4.86
C ARG A 180 -9.99 51.99 4.48
N THR A 181 -9.63 51.15 5.45
CA THR A 181 -9.63 49.70 5.20
C THR A 181 -11.03 49.26 4.79
N VAL A 182 -11.18 48.79 3.56
CA VAL A 182 -12.41 48.15 3.11
C VAL A 182 -12.52 46.87 3.91
N ARG A 183 -13.45 46.82 4.88
CA ARG A 183 -13.75 45.56 5.53
C ARG A 183 -14.22 44.58 4.45
N PRO A 184 -13.78 43.30 4.47
CA PRO A 184 -14.44 42.28 3.68
C PRO A 184 -15.92 42.41 4.01
N SER A 185 -16.76 42.64 2.99
CA SER A 185 -18.20 42.66 3.17
C SER A 185 -18.56 41.42 3.96
N GLN A 186 -19.06 41.59 5.18
CA GLN A 186 -19.68 40.50 5.90
C GLN A 186 -20.86 40.11 5.01
N ARG A 187 -20.65 39.16 4.10
CA ARG A 187 -21.75 38.35 3.60
C ARG A 187 -22.37 37.81 4.86
N VAL A 188 -23.50 38.39 5.24
CA VAL A 188 -24.38 37.86 6.25
C VAL A 188 -24.66 36.45 5.76
N HIS A 189 -23.90 35.47 6.27
CA HIS A 189 -24.34 34.10 6.27
C HIS A 189 -25.54 34.11 7.21
N ARG A 190 -26.68 34.51 6.64
CA ARG A 190 -28.00 34.14 7.12
C ARG A 190 -28.03 32.63 6.95
N ARG A 191 -27.36 31.94 7.88
CA ARG A 191 -27.68 30.58 8.28
C ARG A 191 -29.16 30.67 8.58
N GLN A 192 -29.99 30.33 7.61
CA GLN A 192 -31.26 29.74 7.95
C GLN A 192 -30.86 28.53 8.78
N GLU A 193 -31.06 28.62 10.09
CA GLU A 193 -31.13 27.47 10.96
C GLU A 193 -32.18 26.57 10.35
N LYS A 194 -31.71 25.64 9.52
CA LYS A 194 -32.53 24.55 9.03
C LYS A 194 -32.71 23.68 10.26
N GLU A 195 -33.92 23.70 10.80
CA GLU A 195 -34.33 22.84 11.91
C GLU A 195 -33.82 21.41 11.68
N PRO A 196 -33.38 20.70 12.73
CA PRO A 196 -33.03 19.30 12.60
C PRO A 196 -34.32 18.52 12.31
N SER A 197 -34.58 18.27 11.03
CA SER A 197 -35.56 17.29 10.60
C SER A 197 -35.08 15.93 11.08
N ASN A 198 -35.65 15.50 12.20
CA ASN A 198 -35.64 14.15 12.72
C ASN A 198 -36.15 13.20 11.61
N SER A 199 -35.25 12.61 10.81
CA SER A 199 -35.59 11.49 9.94
C SER A 199 -34.93 10.24 10.50
N LEU A 200 -35.74 9.44 11.18
CA LEU A 200 -35.46 8.05 11.50
C LEU A 200 -34.87 7.36 10.26
N VAL A 201 -33.65 6.88 10.37
CA VAL A 201 -33.13 5.83 9.49
C VAL A 201 -33.67 4.52 10.06
N PRO A 202 -34.49 3.74 9.33
CA PRO A 202 -34.74 2.37 9.74
C PRO A 202 -33.49 1.55 9.42
N ALA A 203 -32.98 0.86 10.44
CA ALA A 203 -32.04 -0.22 10.30
C ALA A 203 -32.59 -1.21 9.26
N ARG A 204 -31.84 -1.44 8.17
CA ARG A 204 -32.12 -2.53 7.26
C ARG A 204 -31.09 -3.61 7.50
N GLU A 205 -31.62 -4.67 8.08
CA GLU A 205 -30.99 -5.94 8.37
C GLU A 205 -30.30 -6.57 7.15
N GLU A 206 -29.32 -7.39 7.51
CA GLU A 206 -28.51 -8.27 6.69
C GLU A 206 -29.34 -9.13 5.73
N ALA A 207 -28.81 -9.32 4.52
CA ALA A 207 -29.09 -10.52 3.74
C ALA A 207 -27.85 -10.84 2.90
N ILE A 208 -27.04 -11.75 3.45
CA ILE A 208 -26.04 -12.53 2.72
C ILE A 208 -26.80 -13.44 1.76
N THR A 209 -26.63 -13.23 0.46
CA THR A 209 -27.03 -14.22 -0.56
C THR A 209 -26.02 -14.19 -1.72
N THR A 210 -25.02 -15.07 -1.66
CA THR A 210 -24.42 -15.67 -2.87
C THR A 210 -25.50 -16.51 -3.57
N PRO A 211 -25.56 -16.61 -4.91
CA PRO A 211 -24.81 -17.70 -5.55
C PRO A 211 -24.45 -17.54 -7.06
N HIS A 212 -23.66 -18.52 -7.51
CA HIS A 212 -23.72 -19.22 -8.80
C HIS A 212 -23.21 -18.55 -10.09
N GLU A 213 -21.95 -18.87 -10.41
CA GLU A 213 -21.53 -19.65 -11.59
C GLU A 213 -22.58 -19.89 -12.71
N ALA A 214 -22.27 -19.39 -13.92
CA ALA A 214 -22.69 -19.95 -15.19
C ALA A 214 -21.77 -19.51 -16.35
N THR A 215 -20.92 -20.43 -16.82
CA THR A 215 -20.52 -20.64 -18.25
C THR A 215 -21.80 -20.83 -19.10
N PRO A 216 -21.94 -20.67 -20.45
CA PRO A 216 -20.99 -20.90 -21.58
C PRO A 216 -21.30 -19.93 -22.78
N PRO A 217 -21.15 -20.23 -24.11
CA PRO A 217 -20.43 -21.28 -24.86
C PRO A 217 -19.20 -20.81 -25.63
#